data_AF-A0A7L7MG26-F1
#
_entry.id   AF-A0A7L7MG26-F1
#
_cell.length_a   1.000
_cell.length_b   1.000
_cell.length_c   1.000
_cell.angle_alpha   90.00
_cell.angle_beta   90.00
_cell.angle_gamma   90.00
#
_symmetry.space_group_name_H-M   'P 1'
#
loop_
_entity.id
_entity.type
_entity.pdbx_description
1 polymer ?
#
loop_
_entity_poly.entity_id
_entity_poly.type
_entity_poly.pdbx_seq_one_letter_code
_entity_poly.pdbx_strand_id
1 'polypeptide(L)'
;MTAPAPAPPAAPGQALSAVPGLPVPRGPLSEQLVTALRRPPSEAPPLPGRLPAGTDPLGEDAQLALYAAYELHYRSFAGVADSWEWDPGLLRLRAALEEAFGRALRGAVPGGDDVDAVLEPLLEEPVEPSGTAHHLQKEGTWGQMREYLAHRSVYHLKEADPHAWVIPRLTGQAKASLVAVEYDEFGGGRGDRVHARLFADLMEGAGLDPAYGRYLDLVPAVMLANVNLMSWLGLHRGLRGALVGHFTAVEVTSSPGSRRLAAALDRLGAPPQCALFYTEHVEADAVHEQVLRRDVLGDLLRREPQLAADAVFGVQAYGYLEDLLGDHLAACWRAGRTSLLAPLPEPTGAPGTPDAG
;
A
#
# COMPACT_ATOMS: atom_id res chain seq x y z
N MET A 1 12.07 -39.25 -16.97
CA MET A 1 12.45 -38.26 -15.94
C MET A 1 11.17 -37.71 -15.36
N THR A 2 10.84 -38.13 -14.15
CA THR A 2 9.65 -37.70 -13.41
C THR A 2 9.83 -36.25 -12.96
N ALA A 3 8.83 -35.41 -13.22
CA ALA A 3 8.80 -34.03 -12.73
C ALA A 3 8.93 -34.01 -11.19
N PRO A 4 9.64 -33.04 -10.61
CA PRO A 4 9.73 -32.92 -9.17
C PRO A 4 8.35 -32.58 -8.60
N ALA A 5 7.99 -33.22 -7.49
CA ALA A 5 6.76 -32.93 -6.77
C ALA A 5 6.76 -31.47 -6.25
N PRO A 6 5.60 -30.80 -6.22
CA PRO A 6 5.50 -29.46 -5.64
C PRO A 6 5.89 -29.50 -4.16
N ALA A 7 6.63 -28.47 -3.72
CA ALA A 7 7.01 -28.32 -2.32
C ALA A 7 5.73 -28.22 -1.44
N PRO A 8 5.76 -28.76 -0.21
CA PRO A 8 4.63 -28.63 0.71
C PRO A 8 4.38 -27.15 1.05
N PRO A 9 3.13 -26.76 1.36
CA PRO A 9 2.82 -25.41 1.80
C PRO A 9 3.64 -25.06 3.05
N ALA A 10 4.15 -23.82 3.08
CA ALA A 10 4.93 -23.32 4.20
C ALA A 10 4.08 -23.30 5.48
N ALA A 11 4.71 -23.56 6.64
CA ALA A 11 4.00 -23.49 7.91
C ALA A 11 3.50 -22.06 8.18
N PRO A 12 2.38 -21.88 8.92
CA PRO A 12 1.88 -20.58 9.33
C PRO A 12 3.01 -19.74 9.95
N GLY A 13 3.34 -18.60 9.35
CA GLY A 13 4.44 -17.71 9.75
C GLY A 13 5.67 -17.68 8.83
N GLN A 14 5.93 -18.71 8.01
CA GLN A 14 7.08 -18.69 7.08
C GLN A 14 6.88 -17.72 5.90
N ALA A 15 5.64 -17.53 5.43
CA ALA A 15 5.36 -16.70 4.25
C ALA A 15 5.70 -15.22 4.43
N LEU A 16 5.50 -14.65 5.64
CA LEU A 16 5.87 -13.26 5.93
C LEU A 16 7.38 -13.08 6.14
N SER A 17 8.10 -14.16 6.45
CA SER A 17 9.56 -14.13 6.70
C SER A 17 10.40 -14.28 5.42
N ALA A 18 9.77 -14.59 4.29
CA ALA A 18 10.47 -14.70 3.01
C ALA A 18 10.92 -13.32 2.53
N VAL A 19 12.21 -13.20 2.20
CA VAL A 19 12.76 -11.99 1.58
C VAL A 19 12.48 -12.06 0.07
N PRO A 20 11.84 -11.04 -0.53
CA PRO A 20 11.46 -11.06 -1.94
C PRO A 20 12.69 -11.02 -2.83
N GLY A 21 12.58 -11.60 -4.03
CA GLY A 21 13.58 -11.37 -5.08
C GLY A 21 13.53 -9.93 -5.58
N LEU A 22 14.64 -9.46 -6.19
CA LEU A 22 14.64 -8.18 -6.91
C LEU A 22 13.59 -8.20 -8.04
N PRO A 23 12.84 -7.11 -8.24
CA PRO A 23 11.80 -7.06 -9.26
C PRO A 23 12.36 -7.08 -10.68
N VAL A 24 11.51 -7.47 -11.63
CA VAL A 24 11.78 -7.36 -13.07
C VAL A 24 11.73 -5.87 -13.47
N PRO A 25 12.81 -5.32 -14.06
CA PRO A 25 12.82 -3.94 -14.52
C PRO A 25 11.71 -3.61 -15.51
N ARG A 26 11.17 -2.39 -15.42
CA ARG A 26 10.11 -1.84 -16.29
C ARG A 26 10.58 -0.68 -17.16
N GLY A 27 11.88 -0.39 -17.14
CA GLY A 27 12.52 0.62 -17.97
C GLY A 27 13.95 0.92 -17.53
N PRO A 28 14.59 1.93 -18.14
CA PRO A 28 16.00 2.22 -17.90
C PRO A 28 16.37 2.55 -16.45
N LEU A 29 15.48 3.20 -15.68
CA LEU A 29 15.75 3.58 -14.28
C LEU A 29 15.75 2.35 -13.37
N SER A 30 14.69 1.55 -13.44
CA SER A 30 14.57 0.31 -12.69
C SER A 30 15.60 -0.72 -13.12
N GLU A 31 16.00 -0.77 -14.41
CA GLU A 31 17.06 -1.65 -14.90
C GLU A 31 18.42 -1.30 -14.29
N GLN A 32 18.77 -0.02 -14.29
CA GLN A 32 20.02 0.45 -13.67
C GLN A 32 20.03 0.19 -12.17
N LEU A 33 18.93 0.48 -11.48
CA LEU A 33 18.81 0.24 -10.04
C LEU A 33 18.94 -1.26 -9.71
N VAL A 34 18.13 -2.12 -10.33
CA VAL A 34 18.17 -3.57 -10.10
C VAL A 34 19.53 -4.15 -10.44
N THR A 35 20.19 -3.67 -11.50
CA THR A 35 21.55 -4.10 -11.85
C THR A 35 22.56 -3.71 -10.78
N ALA A 36 22.44 -2.50 -10.22
CA ALA A 36 23.31 -2.04 -9.14
C ALA A 36 23.11 -2.86 -7.86
N LEU A 37 21.86 -3.09 -7.44
CA LEU A 37 21.53 -3.79 -6.20
C LEU A 37 22.00 -5.25 -6.14
N ARG A 38 22.31 -5.87 -7.28
CA ARG A 38 22.89 -7.24 -7.34
C ARG A 38 24.34 -7.32 -6.85
N ARG A 39 24.98 -6.19 -6.57
CA ARG A 39 26.36 -6.09 -6.10
C ARG A 39 26.43 -5.27 -4.82
N PRO A 40 27.47 -5.42 -3.98
CA PRO A 40 27.71 -4.46 -2.91
C PRO A 40 27.95 -3.05 -3.51
N PRO A 41 27.61 -1.96 -2.79
CA PRO A 41 27.75 -0.60 -3.32
C PRO A 41 29.14 -0.26 -3.88
N SER A 42 30.20 -0.82 -3.29
CA SER A 42 31.60 -0.62 -3.71
C SER A 42 31.94 -1.16 -5.10
N GLU A 43 31.14 -2.11 -5.62
CA GLU A 43 31.36 -2.80 -6.90
C GLU A 43 30.24 -2.56 -7.92
N ALA A 44 29.23 -1.79 -7.50
CA ALA A 44 28.06 -1.51 -8.30
C ALA A 44 28.35 -0.47 -9.40
N PRO A 45 27.69 -0.57 -10.57
CA PRO A 45 27.69 0.54 -11.51
C PRO A 45 27.12 1.81 -10.86
N PRO A 46 27.61 2.99 -11.25
CA PRO A 46 27.10 4.24 -10.70
C PRO A 46 25.63 4.44 -11.07
N LEU A 47 24.83 4.83 -10.09
CA LEU A 47 23.43 5.22 -10.30
C LEU A 47 23.34 6.64 -10.87
N PRO A 48 22.33 6.94 -11.71
CA PRO A 48 22.18 8.26 -12.30
C PRO A 48 21.82 9.29 -11.23
N GLY A 49 22.56 10.41 -11.18
CA GLY A 49 22.27 11.51 -10.26
C GLY A 49 21.16 12.46 -10.74
N ARG A 50 20.57 12.21 -11.92
CA ARG A 50 19.48 12.98 -12.53
C ARG A 50 18.58 12.06 -13.34
N LEU A 51 17.30 12.35 -13.36
CA LEU A 51 16.35 11.60 -14.17
C LEU A 51 16.51 11.95 -15.66
N PRO A 52 16.33 10.97 -16.57
CA PRO A 52 16.22 11.22 -18.00
C PRO A 52 15.10 12.24 -18.31
N ALA A 53 15.30 13.05 -19.35
CA ALA A 53 14.26 13.93 -19.84
C ALA A 53 13.03 13.13 -20.30
N GLY A 54 11.83 13.59 -19.95
CA GLY A 54 10.58 12.88 -20.27
C GLY A 54 10.26 11.70 -19.36
N THR A 55 11.00 11.51 -18.25
CA THR A 55 10.60 10.56 -17.21
C THR A 55 9.20 10.91 -16.71
N ASP A 56 8.25 9.98 -16.88
CA ASP A 56 6.93 10.08 -16.27
C ASP A 56 7.04 9.73 -14.77
N PRO A 57 6.83 10.70 -13.87
CA PRO A 57 6.95 10.47 -12.43
C PRO A 57 5.91 9.50 -11.89
N LEU A 58 4.80 9.23 -12.58
CA LEU A 58 3.78 8.25 -12.21
C LEU A 58 3.85 6.97 -13.04
N GLY A 59 4.82 6.87 -13.96
CA GLY A 59 4.96 5.74 -14.87
C GLY A 59 5.61 4.50 -14.25
N GLU A 60 5.46 3.36 -14.93
CA GLU A 60 5.96 2.03 -14.55
C GLU A 60 7.42 1.99 -14.11
N ASP A 61 8.31 2.65 -14.88
CA ASP A 61 9.74 2.63 -14.58
C ASP A 61 10.09 3.42 -13.31
N ALA A 62 9.58 4.65 -13.20
CA ALA A 62 9.88 5.53 -12.06
C ALA A 62 9.27 5.01 -10.75
N GLN A 63 8.03 4.53 -10.79
CA GLN A 63 7.35 4.03 -9.60
C GLN A 63 7.93 2.70 -9.10
N LEU A 64 8.36 1.80 -10.00
CA LEU A 64 9.06 0.58 -9.59
C LEU A 64 10.45 0.91 -9.00
N ALA A 65 11.20 1.81 -9.63
CA ALA A 65 12.51 2.22 -9.13
C ALA A 65 12.40 2.86 -7.73
N LEU A 66 11.40 3.73 -7.54
CA LEU A 66 11.16 4.37 -6.25
C LEU A 66 10.71 3.37 -5.18
N TYR A 67 9.83 2.43 -5.52
CA TYR A 67 9.40 1.35 -4.61
C TYR A 67 10.60 0.51 -4.16
N ALA A 68 11.43 0.06 -5.09
CA ALA A 68 12.62 -0.72 -4.78
C ALA A 68 13.62 0.06 -3.90
N ALA A 69 13.75 1.38 -4.10
CA ALA A 69 14.60 2.23 -3.27
C ALA A 69 14.06 2.42 -1.85
N TYR A 70 12.74 2.36 -1.64
CA TYR A 70 12.12 2.40 -0.32
C TYR A 70 12.15 1.06 0.40
N GLU A 71 12.04 -0.05 -0.33
CA GLU A 71 12.00 -1.38 0.27
C GLU A 71 13.26 -1.73 1.08
N LEU A 72 14.37 -1.06 0.78
CA LEU A 72 15.64 -1.16 1.52
C LEU A 72 15.59 -0.60 2.95
N HIS A 73 14.58 0.21 3.28
CA HIS A 73 14.29 0.67 4.66
C HIS A 73 13.32 -0.25 5.41
N TYR A 74 12.81 -1.30 4.75
CA TYR A 74 11.90 -2.28 5.33
C TYR A 74 12.57 -3.68 5.33
N ARG A 75 12.09 -4.62 4.51
CA ARG A 75 12.60 -6.01 4.49
C ARG A 75 13.69 -6.25 3.45
N SER A 76 13.96 -5.26 2.58
CA SER A 76 14.94 -5.36 1.49
C SER A 76 14.60 -6.51 0.52
N PHE A 77 15.58 -6.88 -0.32
CA PHE A 77 15.47 -7.96 -1.29
C PHE A 77 16.57 -9.01 -1.05
N ALA A 78 16.29 -10.24 -1.45
CA ALA A 78 17.19 -11.37 -1.28
C ALA A 78 18.53 -11.11 -1.99
N GLY A 79 19.61 -11.19 -1.23
CA GLY A 79 20.98 -11.00 -1.73
C GLY A 79 21.42 -9.54 -1.91
N VAL A 80 20.60 -8.55 -1.54
CA VAL A 80 21.00 -7.14 -1.53
C VAL A 80 21.73 -6.83 -0.22
N ALA A 81 22.89 -6.18 -0.30
CA ALA A 81 23.68 -5.82 0.88
C ALA A 81 23.03 -4.68 1.69
N ASP A 82 22.94 -4.83 3.02
CA ASP A 82 22.33 -3.84 3.94
C ASP A 82 22.95 -2.43 3.81
N SER A 83 24.23 -2.34 3.44
CA SER A 83 24.91 -1.05 3.21
C SER A 83 24.29 -0.20 2.10
N TRP A 84 23.44 -0.77 1.25
CA TRP A 84 22.67 -0.01 0.27
C TRP A 84 21.69 0.98 0.90
N GLU A 85 21.15 0.69 2.09
CA GLU A 85 20.16 1.54 2.78
C GLU A 85 20.60 3.01 2.83
N TRP A 86 21.90 3.24 3.04
CA TRP A 86 22.51 4.56 3.18
C TRP A 86 23.55 4.88 2.10
N ASP A 87 23.56 4.15 0.98
CA ASP A 87 24.47 4.45 -0.13
C ASP A 87 24.20 5.85 -0.72
N PRO A 88 25.20 6.76 -0.79
CA PRO A 88 24.99 8.12 -1.28
C PRO A 88 24.54 8.21 -2.75
N GLY A 89 24.89 7.23 -3.59
CA GLY A 89 24.46 7.15 -4.98
C GLY A 89 22.98 6.85 -5.08
N LEU A 90 22.52 5.84 -4.33
CA LEU A 90 21.11 5.49 -4.23
C LEU A 90 20.28 6.63 -3.65
N LEU A 91 20.73 7.24 -2.55
CA LEU A 91 20.02 8.36 -1.92
C LEU A 91 19.86 9.55 -2.88
N ARG A 92 20.85 9.81 -3.74
CA ARG A 92 20.73 10.83 -4.80
C ARG A 92 19.68 10.48 -5.84
N LEU A 93 19.66 9.23 -6.33
CA LEU A 93 18.64 8.77 -7.28
C LEU A 93 17.24 8.87 -6.67
N ARG A 94 17.08 8.38 -5.43
CA ARG A 94 15.81 8.43 -4.71
C ARG A 94 15.33 9.87 -4.53
N ALA A 95 16.20 10.79 -4.10
CA ALA A 95 15.85 12.20 -3.97
C ALA A 95 15.35 12.80 -5.29
N ALA A 96 15.96 12.45 -6.43
CA ALA A 96 15.51 12.92 -7.74
C ALA A 96 14.12 12.37 -8.14
N LEU A 97 13.86 11.09 -7.84
CA LEU A 97 12.55 10.45 -8.03
C LEU A 97 11.48 11.08 -7.13
N GLU A 98 11.78 11.25 -5.85
CA GLU A 98 10.91 11.92 -4.85
C GLU A 98 10.56 13.34 -5.27
N GLU A 99 11.53 14.12 -5.77
CA GLU A 99 11.30 15.49 -6.22
C GLU A 99 10.36 15.54 -7.43
N ALA A 100 10.53 14.62 -8.40
CA ALA A 100 9.66 14.53 -9.56
C ALA A 100 8.24 14.06 -9.17
N PHE A 101 8.15 13.02 -8.34
CA PHE A 101 6.88 12.48 -7.83
C PHE A 101 6.12 13.51 -6.99
N GLY A 102 6.80 14.15 -6.03
CA GLY A 102 6.22 15.18 -5.17
C GLY A 102 5.79 16.43 -5.93
N ARG A 103 6.45 16.79 -7.04
CA ARG A 103 5.96 17.86 -7.94
C ARG A 103 4.70 17.45 -8.69
N ALA A 104 4.65 16.22 -9.21
CA ALA A 104 3.49 15.71 -9.92
C ALA A 104 2.25 15.71 -9.02
N LEU A 105 2.37 15.17 -7.80
CA LEU A 105 1.27 15.14 -6.83
C LEU A 105 0.80 16.54 -6.44
N ARG A 106 1.73 17.45 -6.09
CA ARG A 106 1.37 18.83 -5.74
C ARG A 106 0.72 19.60 -6.89
N GLY A 107 1.04 19.26 -8.13
CA GLY A 107 0.41 19.85 -9.32
C GLY A 107 -0.95 19.22 -9.65
N ALA A 108 -1.26 18.03 -9.13
CA ALA A 108 -2.49 17.30 -9.39
C ALA A 108 -3.60 17.59 -8.38
N VAL A 109 -3.26 18.13 -7.20
CA VAL A 109 -4.22 18.42 -6.12
C VAL A 109 -4.41 19.93 -5.90
N PRO A 110 -5.59 20.36 -5.39
CA PRO A 110 -5.87 21.78 -5.18
C PRO A 110 -4.96 22.48 -4.16
N GLY A 111 -4.44 21.75 -3.18
CA GLY A 111 -3.76 22.32 -2.01
C GLY A 111 -4.73 23.05 -1.08
N GLY A 112 -4.22 24.04 -0.36
CA GLY A 112 -4.95 24.78 0.69
C GLY A 112 -4.47 24.41 2.09
N ASP A 113 -5.09 25.00 3.10
CA ASP A 113 -4.81 24.79 4.53
C ASP A 113 -6.06 24.54 5.38
N ASP A 114 -7.24 24.46 4.75
CA ASP A 114 -8.51 24.11 5.40
C ASP A 114 -8.65 22.58 5.50
N VAL A 115 -8.29 22.05 6.68
CA VAL A 115 -8.30 20.61 6.97
C VAL A 115 -9.72 20.08 7.11
N ASP A 116 -10.64 20.87 7.67
CA ASP A 116 -12.03 20.45 7.84
C ASP A 116 -12.69 20.31 6.46
N ALA A 117 -12.45 21.27 5.55
CA ALA A 117 -13.00 21.23 4.18
C ALA A 117 -12.58 19.98 3.37
N VAL A 118 -11.43 19.38 3.66
CA VAL A 118 -10.99 18.13 2.98
C VAL A 118 -11.38 16.85 3.72
N LEU A 119 -11.64 16.90 5.03
CA LEU A 119 -12.03 15.72 5.82
C LEU A 119 -13.54 15.55 5.92
N GLU A 120 -14.32 16.63 6.01
CA GLU A 120 -15.78 16.57 6.10
C GLU A 120 -16.42 15.72 4.99
N PRO A 121 -16.04 15.87 3.70
CA PRO A 121 -16.61 15.04 2.64
C PRO A 121 -16.29 13.55 2.77
N LEU A 122 -15.20 13.18 3.45
CA LEU A 122 -14.81 11.78 3.67
C LEU A 122 -15.63 11.11 4.78
N LEU A 123 -16.21 11.89 5.68
CA LEU A 123 -17.05 11.41 6.78
C LEU A 123 -18.49 11.08 6.32
N GLU A 124 -18.91 11.63 5.18
CA GLU A 124 -20.23 11.41 4.62
C GLU A 124 -20.27 10.15 3.76
N GLU A 125 -21.22 9.25 4.02
CA GLU A 125 -21.46 8.13 3.09
C GLU A 125 -22.16 8.68 1.83
N PRO A 126 -21.60 8.49 0.62
CA PRO A 126 -22.21 9.01 -0.60
C PRO A 126 -23.63 8.45 -0.76
N VAL A 127 -24.57 9.32 -1.16
CA VAL A 127 -25.98 8.95 -1.40
C VAL A 127 -26.09 7.78 -2.39
N GLU A 128 -25.21 7.76 -3.40
CA GLU A 128 -24.99 6.62 -4.29
C GLU A 128 -23.56 6.11 -4.09
N PRO A 129 -23.36 5.03 -3.29
CA PRO A 129 -22.03 4.49 -3.07
C PRO A 129 -21.40 4.06 -4.40
N SER A 130 -20.16 4.45 -4.63
CA SER A 130 -19.40 4.14 -5.84
C SER A 130 -17.98 3.70 -5.50
N GLY A 131 -17.18 3.33 -6.51
CA GLY A 131 -15.79 2.91 -6.33
C GLY A 131 -15.59 1.40 -6.18
N THR A 132 -14.32 0.99 -6.08
CA THR A 132 -13.88 -0.40 -6.18
C THR A 132 -14.54 -1.32 -5.15
N ALA A 133 -14.62 -0.91 -3.88
CA ALA A 133 -15.24 -1.72 -2.84
C ALA A 133 -16.75 -1.91 -3.08
N HIS A 134 -17.45 -0.89 -3.59
CA HIS A 134 -18.85 -0.99 -3.96
C HIS A 134 -19.07 -1.95 -5.15
N HIS A 135 -18.26 -1.80 -6.21
CA HIS A 135 -18.27 -2.73 -7.35
C HIS A 135 -18.06 -4.17 -6.89
N LEU A 136 -17.02 -4.42 -6.09
CA LEU A 136 -16.74 -5.76 -5.56
C LEU A 136 -17.89 -6.29 -4.70
N GLN A 137 -18.54 -5.44 -3.91
CA GLN A 137 -19.70 -5.82 -3.10
C GLN A 137 -20.89 -6.23 -3.97
N LYS A 138 -21.22 -5.50 -5.03
CA LYS A 138 -22.46 -5.70 -5.80
C LYS A 138 -22.31 -6.64 -6.98
N GLU A 139 -21.25 -6.47 -7.76
CA GLU A 139 -21.12 -7.06 -9.10
C GLU A 139 -19.78 -7.78 -9.31
N GLY A 140 -18.84 -7.61 -8.39
CA GLY A 140 -17.49 -8.17 -8.51
C GLY A 140 -17.46 -9.67 -8.69
N THR A 141 -16.46 -10.17 -9.41
CA THR A 141 -16.19 -11.60 -9.54
C THR A 141 -15.08 -12.04 -8.59
N TRP A 142 -14.94 -13.35 -8.36
CA TRP A 142 -13.83 -13.90 -7.57
C TRP A 142 -12.45 -13.56 -8.18
N GLY A 143 -12.35 -13.55 -9.52
CA GLY A 143 -11.13 -13.13 -10.21
C GLY A 143 -10.78 -11.67 -9.91
N GLN A 144 -11.76 -10.76 -9.93
CA GLN A 144 -11.56 -9.35 -9.60
C GLN A 144 -11.19 -9.16 -8.12
N MET A 145 -11.80 -9.93 -7.20
CA MET A 145 -11.40 -9.93 -5.79
C MET A 145 -9.94 -10.37 -5.62
N ARG A 146 -9.53 -11.46 -6.29
CA ARG A 146 -8.14 -11.92 -6.27
C ARG A 146 -7.16 -10.88 -6.81
N GLU A 147 -7.50 -10.20 -7.91
CA GLU A 147 -6.71 -9.10 -8.44
C GLU A 147 -6.58 -7.97 -7.41
N TYR A 148 -7.70 -7.55 -6.81
CA TYR A 148 -7.70 -6.51 -5.79
C TYR A 148 -6.78 -6.83 -4.61
N LEU A 149 -6.83 -8.08 -4.11
CA LEU A 149 -5.95 -8.55 -3.03
C LEU A 149 -4.47 -8.56 -3.48
N ALA A 150 -4.18 -8.95 -4.73
CA ALA A 150 -2.83 -8.91 -5.27
C ALA A 150 -2.28 -7.47 -5.36
N HIS A 151 -3.09 -6.51 -5.83
CA HIS A 151 -2.74 -5.08 -5.80
C HIS A 151 -2.41 -4.61 -4.39
N ARG A 152 -3.29 -4.88 -3.43
CA ARG A 152 -3.10 -4.40 -2.06
C ARG A 152 -1.96 -5.08 -1.30
N SER A 153 -1.55 -6.29 -1.72
CA SER A 153 -0.49 -7.07 -1.06
C SER A 153 0.86 -6.37 -0.95
N VAL A 154 1.19 -5.46 -1.87
CA VAL A 154 2.47 -4.72 -1.83
C VAL A 154 2.54 -3.67 -0.71
N TYR A 155 1.40 -3.40 -0.05
CA TYR A 155 1.30 -2.59 1.17
C TYR A 155 0.84 -3.43 2.37
N HIS A 156 -0.32 -4.10 2.33
CA HIS A 156 -0.89 -4.70 3.54
C HIS A 156 -0.02 -5.78 4.18
N LEU A 157 0.89 -6.43 3.44
CA LEU A 157 1.85 -7.37 4.03
C LEU A 157 2.98 -6.70 4.87
N LYS A 158 2.99 -5.36 4.93
CA LYS A 158 3.80 -4.51 5.83
C LYS A 158 2.98 -3.42 6.52
N GLU A 159 1.67 -3.59 6.64
CA GLU A 159 0.85 -2.69 7.44
C GLU A 159 1.21 -2.83 8.93
N ALA A 160 1.46 -1.75 9.70
CA ALA A 160 1.40 -0.32 9.37
C ALA A 160 2.79 0.37 9.24
N ASP A 161 3.84 -0.38 8.88
CA ASP A 161 5.25 0.06 8.91
C ASP A 161 5.53 1.48 8.37
N PRO A 162 4.95 1.95 7.25
CA PRO A 162 5.19 3.31 6.76
C PRO A 162 4.71 4.41 7.71
N HIS A 163 3.62 4.18 8.43
CA HIS A 163 3.04 5.13 9.39
C HIS A 163 3.89 5.24 10.66
N ALA A 164 4.50 4.13 11.10
CA ALA A 164 5.37 4.08 12.27
C ALA A 164 6.55 5.06 12.21
N TRP A 165 7.03 5.44 11.01
CA TRP A 165 8.11 6.42 10.85
C TRP A 165 7.78 7.82 11.38
N VAL A 166 6.49 8.15 11.58
CA VAL A 166 6.08 9.43 12.16
C VAL A 166 6.17 9.44 13.69
N ILE A 167 6.15 8.28 14.36
CA ILE A 167 6.26 8.15 15.81
C ILE A 167 7.42 8.98 16.39
N PRO A 168 8.68 8.88 15.92
CA PRO A 168 9.78 9.67 16.49
C PRO A 168 9.62 11.19 16.32
N ARG A 169 8.74 11.65 15.42
CA ARG A 169 8.55 13.05 15.04
C ARG A 169 7.38 13.72 15.74
N LEU A 170 6.50 12.95 16.38
CA LEU A 170 5.40 13.46 17.19
C LEU A 170 5.82 13.62 18.65
N THR A 171 5.06 14.37 19.42
CA THR A 171 5.22 14.51 20.87
C THR A 171 3.85 14.58 21.55
N GLY A 172 3.79 14.50 22.88
CA GLY A 172 2.55 14.67 23.66
C GLY A 172 1.40 13.73 23.25
N GLN A 173 0.17 14.24 23.30
CA GLN A 173 -1.06 13.52 22.97
C GLN A 173 -1.04 12.89 21.57
N ALA A 174 -0.70 13.63 20.50
CA ALA A 174 -0.62 13.06 19.16
C ALA A 174 0.29 11.83 19.07
N LYS A 175 1.44 11.85 19.77
CA LYS A 175 2.31 10.67 19.85
C LYS A 175 1.65 9.52 20.60
N ALA A 176 1.06 9.78 21.76
CA ALA A 176 0.44 8.74 22.60
C ALA A 176 -0.74 8.08 21.86
N SER A 177 -1.60 8.87 21.23
CA SER A 177 -2.74 8.39 20.47
C SER A 177 -2.32 7.62 19.21
N LEU A 178 -1.35 8.11 18.45
CA LEU A 178 -0.83 7.38 17.29
C LEU A 178 -0.23 6.03 17.70
N VAL A 179 0.55 5.98 18.79
CA VAL A 179 1.12 4.71 19.28
C VAL A 179 0.03 3.74 19.74
N ALA A 180 -1.09 4.23 20.28
CA ALA A 180 -2.21 3.37 20.64
C ALA A 180 -2.87 2.73 19.41
N VAL A 181 -3.00 3.49 18.31
CA VAL A 181 -3.50 2.98 17.03
C VAL A 181 -2.52 1.97 16.44
N GLU A 182 -1.24 2.32 16.32
CA GLU A 182 -0.19 1.41 15.84
C GLU A 182 -0.09 0.13 16.69
N TYR A 183 -0.30 0.22 18.01
CA TYR A 183 -0.35 -0.95 18.88
C TYR A 183 -1.46 -1.92 18.48
N ASP A 184 -2.62 -1.41 18.07
CA ASP A 184 -3.73 -2.22 17.57
C ASP A 184 -3.42 -2.80 16.18
N GLU A 185 -2.89 -2.00 15.26
CA GLU A 185 -2.41 -2.45 13.93
C GLU A 185 -1.40 -3.60 14.03
N PHE A 186 -0.53 -3.55 15.05
CA PHE A 186 0.43 -4.60 15.39
C PHE A 186 -0.16 -5.71 16.30
N GLY A 187 -1.47 -5.89 16.28
CA GLY A 187 -2.20 -7.02 16.90
C GLY A 187 -2.38 -6.93 18.41
N GLY A 188 -2.15 -5.76 19.01
CA GLY A 188 -2.23 -5.56 20.45
C GLY A 188 -1.27 -6.47 21.23
N GLY A 189 -0.05 -6.62 20.73
CA GLY A 189 0.98 -7.49 21.31
C GLY A 189 0.85 -8.98 20.96
N ARG A 190 -0.07 -9.35 20.07
CA ARG A 190 -0.28 -10.73 19.60
C ARG A 190 0.15 -10.85 18.15
N GLY A 191 1.27 -11.53 17.91
CA GLY A 191 1.89 -11.62 16.58
C GLY A 191 1.01 -12.29 15.50
N ASP A 192 0.11 -13.19 15.90
CA ASP A 192 -0.89 -13.84 15.04
C ASP A 192 -2.07 -12.92 14.68
N ARG A 193 -2.17 -11.75 15.31
CA ARG A 193 -3.22 -10.74 15.09
C ARG A 193 -2.71 -9.46 14.45
N VAL A 194 -1.41 -9.37 14.16
CA VAL A 194 -0.85 -8.27 13.35
C VAL A 194 -1.60 -8.22 12.03
N HIS A 195 -2.04 -7.03 11.60
CA HIS A 195 -2.91 -6.89 10.43
C HIS A 195 -2.29 -7.45 9.15
N ALA A 196 -0.97 -7.30 8.97
CA ALA A 196 -0.24 -7.96 7.90
C ALA A 196 -0.35 -9.51 7.90
N ARG A 197 -0.48 -10.15 9.06
CA ARG A 197 -0.74 -11.60 9.16
C ARG A 197 -2.18 -11.94 8.80
N LEU A 198 -3.14 -11.14 9.26
CA LEU A 198 -4.55 -11.32 8.89
C LEU A 198 -4.76 -11.17 7.37
N PHE A 199 -4.06 -10.22 6.74
CA PHE A 199 -4.07 -10.06 5.29
C PHE A 199 -3.45 -11.26 4.57
N ALA A 200 -2.33 -11.80 5.08
CA ALA A 200 -1.73 -13.03 4.56
C ALA A 200 -2.70 -14.22 4.65
N ASP A 201 -3.41 -14.41 5.76
CA ASP A 201 -4.39 -15.47 5.93
C ASP A 201 -5.58 -15.32 4.96
N LEU A 202 -6.02 -14.08 4.73
CA LEU A 202 -7.01 -13.73 3.69
C LEU A 202 -6.50 -14.10 2.28
N MET A 203 -5.25 -13.80 1.95
CA MET A 203 -4.65 -14.18 0.67
C MET A 203 -4.60 -15.70 0.50
N GLU A 204 -4.15 -16.44 1.51
CA GLU A 204 -4.14 -17.92 1.49
C GLU A 204 -5.55 -18.47 1.25
N GLY A 205 -6.55 -17.96 1.98
CA GLY A 205 -7.95 -18.33 1.81
C GLY A 205 -8.52 -17.95 0.44
N ALA A 206 -8.00 -16.90 -0.20
CA ALA A 206 -8.34 -16.51 -1.56
C ALA A 206 -7.63 -17.35 -2.64
N GLY A 207 -6.78 -18.30 -2.24
CA GLY A 207 -5.94 -19.11 -3.12
C GLY A 207 -4.81 -18.32 -3.77
N LEU A 208 -4.30 -17.31 -3.07
CA LEU A 208 -3.12 -16.52 -3.42
C LEU A 208 -1.91 -16.93 -2.57
N ASP A 209 -0.72 -16.59 -3.04
CA ASP A 209 0.54 -16.83 -2.34
C ASP A 209 0.86 -15.59 -1.48
N PRO A 210 0.75 -15.67 -0.14
CA PRO A 210 0.93 -14.52 0.75
C PRO A 210 2.39 -14.11 0.96
N ALA A 211 3.35 -14.70 0.24
CA ALA A 211 4.75 -14.35 0.41
C ALA A 211 4.99 -12.85 0.17
N TYR A 212 5.77 -12.23 1.05
CA TYR A 212 6.05 -10.79 0.96
C TYR A 212 6.70 -10.44 -0.39
N GLY A 213 6.17 -9.42 -1.07
CA GLY A 213 6.62 -8.99 -2.40
C GLY A 213 6.30 -9.93 -3.56
N ARG A 214 5.54 -11.03 -3.34
CA ARG A 214 5.24 -12.05 -4.36
C ARG A 214 4.64 -11.49 -5.64
N TYR A 215 3.76 -10.50 -5.50
CA TYR A 215 3.00 -9.89 -6.59
C TYR A 215 3.63 -8.61 -7.13
N LEU A 216 4.81 -8.21 -6.64
CA LEU A 216 5.46 -6.96 -7.03
C LEU A 216 5.60 -6.83 -8.55
N ASP A 217 5.98 -7.91 -9.26
CA ASP A 217 6.14 -7.91 -10.72
C ASP A 217 4.81 -7.80 -11.49
N LEU A 218 3.66 -8.05 -10.84
CA LEU A 218 2.33 -8.01 -11.45
C LEU A 218 1.58 -6.70 -11.17
N VAL A 219 1.90 -6.02 -10.08
CA VAL A 219 1.20 -4.80 -9.65
C VAL A 219 1.68 -3.59 -10.47
N PRO A 220 0.78 -2.84 -11.14
CA PRO A 220 1.13 -1.68 -11.97
C PRO A 220 1.49 -0.44 -11.13
N ALA A 221 2.06 0.57 -11.80
CA ALA A 221 2.54 1.81 -11.19
C ALA A 221 1.49 2.54 -10.36
N VAL A 222 0.22 2.53 -10.77
CA VAL A 222 -0.86 3.23 -10.04
C VAL A 222 -1.00 2.74 -8.59
N MET A 223 -0.76 1.45 -8.33
CA MET A 223 -0.75 0.91 -6.98
C MET A 223 0.59 1.13 -6.28
N LEU A 224 1.72 1.04 -7.01
CA LEU A 224 3.04 1.36 -6.44
C LEU A 224 3.12 2.82 -5.96
N ALA A 225 2.48 3.75 -6.67
CA ALA A 225 2.40 5.15 -6.29
C ALA A 225 1.73 5.37 -4.93
N ASN A 226 0.65 4.62 -4.64
CA ASN A 226 0.00 4.64 -3.33
C ASN A 226 0.99 4.25 -2.20
N VAL A 227 1.75 3.16 -2.39
CA VAL A 227 2.73 2.71 -1.38
C VAL A 227 3.94 3.65 -1.27
N ASN A 228 4.38 4.19 -2.41
CA ASN A 228 5.49 5.13 -2.47
C ASN A 228 5.16 6.45 -1.78
N LEU A 229 3.91 6.91 -1.85
CA LEU A 229 3.44 8.08 -1.10
C LEU A 229 3.65 7.87 0.40
N MET A 230 3.17 6.75 0.96
CA MET A 230 3.31 6.45 2.39
C MET A 230 4.78 6.48 2.84
N SER A 231 5.67 5.85 2.07
CA SER A 231 7.11 5.80 2.40
C SER A 231 7.79 7.15 2.23
N TRP A 232 7.40 7.95 1.22
CA TRP A 232 7.92 9.30 1.03
C TRP A 232 7.55 10.22 2.20
N LEU A 233 6.27 10.24 2.58
CA LEU A 233 5.82 11.02 3.73
C LEU A 233 6.47 10.50 5.03
N GLY A 234 6.57 9.17 5.16
CA GLY A 234 7.17 8.46 6.27
C GLY A 234 8.64 8.72 6.47
N LEU A 235 9.48 8.76 5.43
CA LEU A 235 10.93 8.92 5.61
C LEU A 235 11.39 10.38 5.71
N HIS A 236 10.53 11.35 5.40
CA HIS A 236 10.88 12.77 5.42
C HIS A 236 10.28 13.52 6.61
N ARG A 237 11.11 13.94 7.58
CA ARG A 237 10.65 14.66 8.78
C ARG A 237 9.79 15.90 8.49
N GLY A 238 10.08 16.56 7.37
CA GLY A 238 9.37 17.76 6.92
C GLY A 238 7.93 17.47 6.51
N LEU A 239 7.61 16.22 6.13
CA LEU A 239 6.31 15.80 5.63
C LEU A 239 5.45 15.14 6.72
N ARG A 240 5.78 15.32 8.01
CA ARG A 240 5.02 14.70 9.12
C ARG A 240 3.55 15.14 9.16
N GLY A 241 3.26 16.40 8.82
CA GLY A 241 1.88 16.89 8.73
C GLY A 241 1.11 16.15 7.63
N ALA A 242 1.75 15.95 6.48
CA ALA A 242 1.19 15.20 5.36
C ALA A 242 1.01 13.71 5.68
N LEU A 243 1.94 13.06 6.39
CA LEU A 243 1.73 11.67 6.80
C LEU A 243 0.54 11.54 7.77
N VAL A 244 0.39 12.45 8.74
CA VAL A 244 -0.74 12.42 9.68
C VAL A 244 -2.06 12.71 8.96
N GLY A 245 -2.08 13.67 8.02
CA GLY A 245 -3.26 13.94 7.19
C GLY A 245 -3.64 12.74 6.31
N HIS A 246 -2.66 12.13 5.64
CA HIS A 246 -2.84 10.90 4.86
C HIS A 246 -3.42 9.77 5.73
N PHE A 247 -2.80 9.49 6.88
CA PHE A 247 -3.24 8.40 7.75
C PHE A 247 -4.65 8.66 8.30
N THR A 248 -4.98 9.91 8.62
CA THR A 248 -6.34 10.30 9.01
C THR A 248 -7.35 10.00 7.90
N ALA A 249 -7.02 10.28 6.63
CA ALA A 249 -7.89 9.98 5.49
C ALA A 249 -8.07 8.46 5.27
N VAL A 250 -7.01 7.67 5.46
CA VAL A 250 -7.07 6.20 5.43
C VAL A 250 -8.07 5.70 6.48
N GLU A 251 -7.89 6.08 7.75
CA GLU A 251 -8.75 5.61 8.85
C GLU A 251 -10.21 6.04 8.70
N VAL A 252 -10.46 7.27 8.25
CA VAL A 252 -11.81 7.77 7.99
C VAL A 252 -12.54 6.93 6.95
N THR A 253 -11.83 6.51 5.90
CA THR A 253 -12.43 5.79 4.77
C THR A 253 -12.40 4.27 4.93
N SER A 254 -11.60 3.74 5.86
CA SER A 254 -11.36 2.31 6.01
C SER A 254 -12.60 1.53 6.50
N SER A 255 -13.23 1.93 7.61
CA SER A 255 -14.36 1.17 8.18
C SER A 255 -15.53 0.96 7.19
N PRO A 256 -16.03 1.98 6.44
CA PRO A 256 -17.02 1.78 5.39
C PRO A 256 -16.52 0.92 4.22
N GLY A 257 -15.26 1.05 3.81
CA GLY A 257 -14.65 0.23 2.76
C GLY A 257 -14.56 -1.24 3.15
N SER A 258 -14.05 -1.51 4.34
CA SER A 258 -13.90 -2.85 4.93
C SER A 258 -15.24 -3.55 5.12
N ARG A 259 -16.30 -2.84 5.54
CA ARG A 259 -17.67 -3.42 5.56
C ARG A 259 -18.11 -3.93 4.19
N ARG A 260 -17.84 -3.16 3.13
CA ARG A 260 -18.22 -3.54 1.76
C ARG A 260 -17.38 -4.71 1.24
N LEU A 261 -16.09 -4.75 1.56
CA LEU A 261 -15.20 -5.86 1.17
C LEU A 261 -15.52 -7.15 1.93
N ALA A 262 -15.85 -7.08 3.22
CA ALA A 262 -16.34 -8.22 3.99
C ALA A 262 -17.64 -8.78 3.38
N ALA A 263 -18.60 -7.90 3.03
CA ALA A 263 -19.84 -8.31 2.37
C ALA A 263 -19.58 -8.89 0.95
N ALA A 264 -18.59 -8.37 0.23
CA ALA A 264 -18.18 -8.91 -1.07
C ALA A 264 -17.64 -10.34 -0.94
N LEU A 265 -16.78 -10.59 0.05
CA LEU A 265 -16.21 -11.91 0.33
C LEU A 265 -17.29 -12.92 0.72
N ASP A 266 -18.23 -12.54 1.57
CA ASP A 266 -19.38 -13.36 1.94
C ASP A 266 -20.23 -13.74 0.71
N ARG A 267 -20.62 -12.76 -0.10
CA ARG A 267 -21.37 -12.98 -1.35
C ARG A 267 -20.64 -13.92 -2.32
N LEU A 268 -19.31 -13.82 -2.38
CA LEU A 268 -18.47 -14.64 -3.26
C LEU A 268 -18.18 -16.03 -2.70
N GLY A 269 -18.71 -16.39 -1.53
CA GLY A 269 -18.50 -17.70 -0.91
C GLY A 269 -17.06 -17.91 -0.44
N ALA A 270 -16.38 -16.83 -0.03
CA ALA A 270 -15.01 -16.92 0.46
C ALA A 270 -14.94 -17.78 1.74
N PRO A 271 -13.84 -18.50 1.96
CA PRO A 271 -13.61 -19.18 3.22
C PRO A 271 -13.67 -18.23 4.44
N PRO A 272 -14.12 -18.69 5.62
CA PRO A 272 -14.31 -17.82 6.79
C PRO A 272 -13.07 -17.01 7.21
N GLN A 273 -11.86 -17.56 7.01
CA GLN A 273 -10.62 -16.86 7.34
C GLN A 273 -10.41 -15.57 6.52
N CYS A 274 -11.01 -15.45 5.33
CA CYS A 274 -10.92 -14.26 4.51
C CYS A 274 -11.64 -13.06 5.12
N ALA A 275 -12.65 -13.28 5.97
CA ALA A 275 -13.40 -12.18 6.55
C ALA A 275 -12.61 -11.41 7.61
N LEU A 276 -11.71 -12.09 8.34
CA LEU A 276 -11.10 -11.57 9.57
C LEU A 276 -10.39 -10.24 9.38
N PHE A 277 -9.54 -10.11 8.35
CA PHE A 277 -8.82 -8.87 8.08
C PHE A 277 -9.79 -7.67 7.98
N TYR A 278 -10.82 -7.77 7.13
CA TYR A 278 -11.74 -6.65 6.96
C TYR A 278 -12.68 -6.47 8.15
N THR A 279 -13.11 -7.53 8.83
CA THR A 279 -13.99 -7.38 10.00
C THR A 279 -13.30 -6.71 11.18
N GLU A 280 -12.00 -6.96 11.39
CA GLU A 280 -11.23 -6.23 12.42
C GLU A 280 -11.19 -4.73 12.10
N HIS A 281 -10.93 -4.35 10.84
CA HIS A 281 -10.96 -2.95 10.39
C HIS A 281 -12.37 -2.32 10.42
N VAL A 282 -13.45 -3.10 10.48
CA VAL A 282 -14.79 -2.53 10.73
C VAL A 282 -14.90 -2.02 12.16
N GLU A 283 -14.42 -2.80 13.13
CA GLU A 283 -14.56 -2.54 14.56
C GLU A 283 -13.50 -1.57 15.09
N ALA A 284 -12.23 -1.82 14.76
CA ALA A 284 -11.09 -1.02 15.19
C ALA A 284 -11.14 0.39 14.59
N ASP A 285 -11.34 0.49 13.27
CA ASP A 285 -11.17 1.79 12.58
C ASP A 285 -12.31 2.77 12.86
N ALA A 286 -13.47 2.28 13.31
CA ALA A 286 -14.53 3.15 13.82
C ALA A 286 -14.07 3.95 15.06
N VAL A 287 -13.14 3.41 15.84
CA VAL A 287 -12.48 4.10 16.95
C VAL A 287 -11.25 4.87 16.44
N HIS A 288 -10.45 4.27 15.56
CA HIS A 288 -9.24 4.90 15.04
C HIS A 288 -9.52 6.21 14.30
N GLU A 289 -10.57 6.30 13.48
CA GLU A 289 -10.94 7.55 12.80
C GLU A 289 -11.06 8.71 13.79
N GLN A 290 -11.79 8.51 14.89
CA GLN A 290 -11.98 9.55 15.90
C GLN A 290 -10.66 9.92 16.59
N VAL A 291 -9.83 8.92 16.91
CA VAL A 291 -8.52 9.11 17.54
C VAL A 291 -7.58 9.87 16.61
N LEU A 292 -7.49 9.46 15.34
CA LEU A 292 -6.65 10.11 14.33
C LEU A 292 -7.09 11.55 14.10
N ARG A 293 -8.38 11.79 13.86
CA ARG A 293 -8.87 13.12 13.53
C ARG A 293 -8.78 14.08 14.72
N ARG A 294 -9.17 13.64 15.92
CA ARG A 294 -9.25 14.53 17.10
C ARG A 294 -7.94 14.57 17.89
N ASP A 295 -7.40 13.41 18.23
CA ASP A 295 -6.31 13.31 19.20
C ASP A 295 -4.92 13.29 18.54
N VAL A 296 -4.81 12.87 17.29
CA VAL A 296 -3.55 12.92 16.53
C VAL A 296 -3.46 14.20 15.70
N LEU A 297 -4.31 14.34 14.69
CA LEU A 297 -4.30 15.48 13.77
C LEU A 297 -4.72 16.78 14.47
N GLY A 298 -5.85 16.77 15.19
CA GLY A 298 -6.33 17.95 15.92
C GLY A 298 -5.33 18.45 16.96
N ASP A 299 -4.64 17.56 17.65
CA ASP A 299 -3.59 17.93 18.59
C ASP A 299 -2.30 18.40 17.92
N LEU A 300 -1.88 17.76 16.82
CA LEU A 300 -0.75 18.22 16.02
C LEU A 300 -0.97 19.66 15.55
N LEU A 301 -2.12 19.96 14.93
CA LEU A 301 -2.40 21.29 14.37
C LEU A 301 -2.60 22.37 15.42
N ARG A 302 -3.10 22.01 16.62
CA ARG A 302 -3.18 22.96 17.74
C ARG A 302 -1.81 23.45 18.19
N ARG A 303 -0.79 22.59 18.12
CA ARG A 303 0.59 22.93 18.52
C ARG A 303 1.44 23.45 17.38
N GLU A 304 1.17 22.96 16.18
CA GLU A 304 1.94 23.21 14.97
C GLU A 304 1.02 23.62 13.81
N PRO A 305 0.29 24.76 13.93
CA PRO A 305 -0.71 25.17 12.95
C PRO A 305 -0.13 25.38 11.54
N GLN A 306 1.17 25.68 11.43
CA GLN A 306 1.87 25.78 10.15
C GLN A 306 1.88 24.48 9.33
N LEU A 307 1.52 23.33 9.92
CA LEU A 307 1.43 22.04 9.23
C LEU A 307 0.07 21.79 8.55
N ALA A 308 -0.89 22.71 8.66
CA ALA A 308 -2.23 22.53 8.10
C ALA A 308 -2.18 22.25 6.58
N ALA A 309 -1.38 23.00 5.83
CA ALA A 309 -1.20 22.80 4.40
C ALA A 309 -0.57 21.43 4.05
N ASP A 310 0.35 20.95 4.89
CA ASP A 310 0.91 19.61 4.72
C ASP A 310 -0.17 18.54 4.96
N ALA A 311 -0.98 18.68 6.02
CA ALA A 311 -2.07 17.76 6.31
C ALA A 311 -3.10 17.70 5.18
N VAL A 312 -3.52 18.87 4.67
CA VAL A 312 -4.40 18.97 3.48
C VAL A 312 -3.79 18.26 2.28
N PHE A 313 -2.50 18.51 2.01
CA PHE A 313 -1.80 17.82 0.93
C PHE A 313 -1.80 16.29 1.11
N GLY A 314 -1.58 15.79 2.33
CA GLY A 314 -1.63 14.36 2.64
C GLY A 314 -2.98 13.73 2.34
N VAL A 315 -4.08 14.37 2.77
CA VAL A 315 -5.46 13.93 2.50
C VAL A 315 -5.75 13.90 1.01
N GLN A 316 -5.44 14.99 0.30
CA GLN A 316 -5.74 15.12 -1.13
C GLN A 316 -4.87 14.18 -1.98
N ALA A 317 -3.60 13.99 -1.64
CA ALA A 317 -2.71 13.09 -2.36
C ALA A 317 -3.14 11.62 -2.22
N TYR A 318 -3.62 11.22 -1.03
CA TYR A 318 -4.24 9.92 -0.80
C TYR A 318 -5.45 9.73 -1.73
N GLY A 319 -6.43 10.65 -1.67
CA GLY A 319 -7.63 10.57 -2.50
C GLY A 319 -7.33 10.52 -4.00
N TYR A 320 -6.42 11.38 -4.47
CA TYR A 320 -6.00 11.40 -5.88
C TYR A 320 -5.42 10.06 -6.36
N LEU A 321 -4.54 9.43 -5.57
CA LEU A 321 -3.92 8.17 -5.95
C LEU A 321 -4.87 6.97 -5.82
N GLU A 322 -5.80 7.00 -4.87
CA GLU A 322 -6.86 6.00 -4.76
C GLU A 322 -7.86 6.11 -5.93
N ASP A 323 -8.20 7.32 -6.37
CA ASP A 323 -9.03 7.56 -7.56
C ASP A 323 -8.36 7.00 -8.82
N LEU A 324 -7.07 7.27 -9.02
CA LEU A 324 -6.32 6.69 -10.16
C LEU A 324 -6.32 5.16 -10.14
N LEU A 325 -6.16 4.54 -8.97
CA LEU A 325 -6.25 3.10 -8.82
C LEU A 325 -7.66 2.60 -9.13
N GLY A 326 -8.69 3.23 -8.57
CA GLY A 326 -10.09 2.90 -8.78
C GLY A 326 -10.48 2.96 -10.26
N ASP A 327 -10.10 4.03 -10.95
CA ASP A 327 -10.33 4.22 -12.39
C ASP A 327 -9.64 3.14 -13.23
N HIS A 328 -8.39 2.80 -12.89
CA HIS A 328 -7.64 1.73 -13.56
C HIS A 328 -8.34 0.37 -13.43
N LEU A 329 -8.72 0.00 -12.20
CA LEU A 329 -9.44 -1.25 -11.92
C LEU A 329 -10.77 -1.29 -12.68
N ALA A 330 -11.57 -0.23 -12.57
CA ALA A 330 -12.88 -0.13 -13.23
C ALA A 330 -12.76 -0.16 -14.77
N ALA A 331 -11.75 0.47 -15.34
CA ALA A 331 -11.52 0.44 -16.79
C ALA A 331 -11.13 -0.95 -17.30
N CYS A 332 -10.26 -1.66 -16.57
CA CYS A 332 -9.85 -3.02 -16.94
C CYS A 332 -11.01 -4.00 -16.81
N TRP A 333 -11.73 -3.96 -15.70
CA TRP A 333 -12.84 -4.86 -15.41
C TRP A 333 -14.04 -4.66 -16.35
N ARG A 334 -14.42 -3.42 -16.66
CA ARG A 334 -15.45 -3.14 -17.68
C ARG A 334 -15.07 -3.64 -19.06
N ALA A 335 -13.77 -3.66 -19.38
CA ALA A 335 -13.25 -4.18 -20.64
C ALA A 335 -13.07 -5.71 -20.64
N GLY A 336 -13.35 -6.41 -19.53
CA GLY A 336 -13.13 -7.86 -19.42
C GLY A 336 -11.65 -8.26 -19.45
N ARG A 337 -10.75 -7.37 -19.01
CA ARG A 337 -9.29 -7.58 -18.99
C ARG A 337 -8.77 -7.58 -17.56
N THR A 338 -7.63 -8.22 -17.34
CA THR A 338 -6.94 -8.14 -16.05
C THR A 338 -6.50 -6.72 -15.74
N SER A 339 -6.59 -6.32 -14.47
CA SER A 339 -6.04 -5.05 -13.98
C SER A 339 -4.56 -5.13 -13.56
N LEU A 340 -3.96 -6.31 -13.60
CA LEU A 340 -2.54 -6.53 -13.35
C LEU A 340 -1.76 -6.46 -14.67
N LEU A 341 -0.42 -6.40 -14.59
CA LEU A 341 0.46 -6.43 -15.76
C LEU A 341 0.41 -7.77 -16.51
N ALA A 342 0.08 -8.84 -15.80
CA ALA A 342 -0.22 -10.16 -16.37
C ALA A 342 -1.30 -10.85 -15.51
N PRO A 343 -2.14 -11.72 -16.10
CA PRO A 343 -3.23 -12.36 -15.38
C PRO A 343 -2.70 -13.28 -14.28
N LEU A 344 -3.46 -13.39 -13.18
CA LEU A 344 -3.20 -14.38 -12.15
C LEU A 344 -3.40 -15.79 -12.71
N PRO A 345 -2.67 -16.80 -12.20
CA PRO A 345 -3.00 -18.19 -12.46
C PRO A 345 -4.43 -18.49 -12.01
N GLU A 346 -5.14 -19.28 -12.82
CA GLU A 346 -6.47 -19.79 -12.45
C GLU A 346 -6.39 -20.54 -11.11
N PRO A 347 -7.37 -20.36 -10.20
CA PRO A 347 -7.40 -21.09 -8.95
C PRO A 347 -7.49 -22.59 -9.23
N THR A 348 -6.64 -23.39 -8.60
CA THR A 348 -6.87 -24.83 -8.51
C THR A 348 -8.04 -25.07 -7.54
N GLY A 349 -9.27 -25.17 -8.07
CA GLY A 349 -10.48 -25.50 -7.29
C GLY A 349 -11.21 -24.30 -6.69
N ALA A 350 -11.74 -23.40 -7.52
CA ALA A 350 -12.69 -22.39 -7.05
C ALA A 350 -13.95 -23.06 -6.44
N PRO A 351 -14.57 -22.50 -5.39
CA PRO A 351 -15.93 -22.85 -5.01
C PRO A 351 -16.85 -22.57 -6.20
N GLY A 352 -17.63 -23.58 -6.58
CA GLY A 352 -18.27 -23.72 -7.89
C GLY A 352 -18.97 -22.47 -8.45
N THR A 353 -18.73 -22.21 -9.73
CA THR A 353 -19.84 -21.85 -10.62
C THR A 353 -20.90 -22.96 -10.51
N PRO A 354 -22.18 -22.66 -10.23
CA PRO A 354 -23.21 -23.68 -10.27
C PRO A 354 -23.25 -24.26 -11.68
N ASP A 355 -23.10 -25.59 -11.78
CA ASP A 355 -23.34 -26.33 -13.01
C ASP A 355 -24.75 -25.98 -13.50
N ALA A 356 -24.83 -25.44 -14.72
CA ALA A 356 -26.08 -25.38 -15.45
C ALA A 356 -26.42 -26.81 -15.89
N GLY A 357 -27.17 -27.52 -15.05
CA GLY A 357 -27.76 -28.83 -15.30
C GLY A 357 -29.26 -28.82 -15.04
#